data_AF-A0A493SV78-F1
#
_entry.id   AF-A0A493SV78-F1
#
_cell.length_a   1.000
_cell.length_b   1.000
_cell.length_c   1.000
_cell.angle_alpha   90.00
_cell.angle_beta   90.00
_cell.angle_gamma   90.00
#
_symmetry.space_group_name_H-M   'P 1'
#
loop_
_entity.id
_entity.type
_entity.pdbx_description
1 polymer ?
#
loop_
_entity_poly.entity_id
_entity_poly.type
_entity_poly.pdbx_seq_one_letter_code
_entity_poly.pdbx_strand_id
1 'polypeptide(L)'
;MAERLKEEILHREKLVDIVAGPDAYRDLPRLLAVAESGQQAANVLLSLDETYADILPVQTSAGGTTAFVSIMRGCDNMCSYCIVPFTRGRERSRPIASILQEVKMLSDQGVKEVTLLGQNVNSFQDMSEVQFQSAAAPVLSRGFSTVYKAKPGGLRFAHLLDQVSRIDPEMRIRFTSPHPKDFPDEVLQLIQERHNICKQLHLPAQSGSTRVLEAMRRGYTREAYLELVHHVRDSIPGVSLSSDFIAGFCGETEEDHQQTVSLLREVRYNVGFLFAYSMRQKTRAYHRLQDDVPVDVKQRRLQELIAVFREEAARANEAMVGQSQLVLVEGPSKRSASELCGRNDGNIKVIFPDAEIKDAAGCKALVRAQPGDYVLVKVTSASSQTLKGVPLCRTTLACSTA
;
A
#
# COMPACT_ATOMS: atom_id res chain seq x y z
N MET A 1 1.27 19.83 1.51
CA MET A 1 0.78 21.12 0.99
C MET A 1 1.12 22.23 1.98
N ALA A 2 0.59 22.18 3.22
CA ALA A 2 0.93 23.08 4.32
C ALA A 2 2.43 23.33 4.49
N GLU A 3 3.23 22.27 4.58
CA GLU A 3 4.70 22.40 4.76
C GLU A 3 5.42 23.08 3.57
N ARG A 4 4.94 22.88 2.34
CA ARG A 4 5.57 23.40 1.12
C ARG A 4 5.13 24.82 0.78
N LEU A 5 3.84 25.11 0.97
CA LEU A 5 3.19 26.34 0.53
C LEU A 5 2.81 27.25 1.69
N LYS A 6 3.39 27.06 2.89
CA LYS A 6 3.00 27.78 4.12
C LYS A 6 2.94 29.30 3.90
N GLU A 7 3.95 29.87 3.24
CA GLU A 7 4.09 31.32 3.03
C GLU A 7 3.08 31.82 2.01
N GLU A 8 2.82 31.06 0.94
CA GLU A 8 1.81 31.42 -0.05
C GLU A 8 0.39 31.33 0.54
N ILE A 9 0.09 30.27 1.31
CA ILE A 9 -1.23 30.08 1.92
C ILE A 9 -1.50 31.16 2.98
N LEU A 10 -0.54 31.41 3.88
CA LEU A 10 -0.71 32.37 4.97
C LEU A 10 -0.66 33.83 4.49
N HIS A 11 0.29 34.17 3.61
CA HIS A 11 0.53 35.57 3.23
C HIS A 11 -0.16 36.00 1.93
N ARG A 12 -0.28 35.14 0.92
CA ARG A 12 -0.90 35.52 -0.37
C ARG A 12 -2.40 35.34 -0.37
N GLU A 13 -2.89 34.20 0.12
CA GLU A 13 -4.33 33.91 0.04
C GLU A 13 -5.08 34.41 1.28
N LYS A 14 -4.48 34.42 2.49
CA LYS A 14 -5.12 34.86 3.75
C LYS A 14 -6.50 34.21 4.02
N LEU A 15 -6.79 33.07 3.40
CA LEU A 15 -8.07 32.38 3.50
C LEU A 15 -8.12 31.37 4.67
N VAL A 16 -7.03 31.24 5.45
CA VAL A 16 -6.88 30.15 6.42
C VAL A 16 -6.32 30.67 7.75
N ASP A 17 -6.96 30.27 8.84
CA ASP A 17 -6.57 30.65 10.21
C ASP A 17 -5.49 29.72 10.81
N ILE A 18 -5.45 28.45 10.37
CA ILE A 18 -4.53 27.43 10.88
C ILE A 18 -3.81 26.69 9.76
N VAL A 19 -2.49 26.60 9.85
CA VAL A 19 -1.65 25.77 8.98
C VAL A 19 -0.87 24.74 9.81
N ALA A 20 -1.34 23.50 9.80
CA ALA A 20 -0.69 22.38 10.49
C ALA A 20 0.05 21.47 9.50
N GLY A 21 1.30 21.17 9.83
CA GLY A 21 2.14 20.18 9.15
C GLY A 21 1.91 18.76 9.69
N PRO A 22 2.60 17.78 9.12
CA PRO A 22 2.32 16.37 9.37
C PRO A 22 2.61 15.89 10.80
N ASP A 23 3.45 16.60 11.55
CA ASP A 23 3.84 16.26 12.93
C ASP A 23 3.21 17.21 13.97
N ALA A 24 2.34 18.13 13.54
CA ALA A 24 1.73 19.14 14.41
C ALA A 24 0.48 18.64 15.15
N TYR A 25 0.16 17.35 15.11
CA TYR A 25 -1.12 16.81 15.62
C TYR A 25 -1.33 17.07 17.11
N ARG A 26 -0.28 16.86 17.93
CA ARG A 26 -0.34 17.15 19.37
C ARG A 26 -0.40 18.66 19.67
N ASP A 27 -0.02 19.49 18.71
CA ASP A 27 -0.02 20.94 18.81
C ASP A 27 -1.35 21.57 18.34
N LEU A 28 -2.26 20.78 17.76
CA LEU A 28 -3.55 21.25 17.27
C LEU A 28 -4.37 22.01 18.34
N PRO A 29 -4.46 21.57 19.62
CA PRO A 29 -5.18 22.33 20.64
C PRO A 29 -4.62 23.75 20.83
N ARG A 30 -3.29 23.90 20.80
CA ARG A 30 -2.63 25.22 20.90
C ARG A 30 -2.90 26.05 19.65
N LEU A 31 -2.79 25.45 18.46
CA LEU A 31 -3.05 26.14 17.20
C LEU A 31 -4.50 26.65 17.11
N LEU A 32 -5.47 25.86 17.58
CA LEU A 32 -6.88 26.23 17.67
C LEU A 32 -7.08 27.41 18.64
N ALA A 33 -6.50 27.35 19.83
CA ALA A 33 -6.61 28.44 20.80
C ALA A 33 -6.04 29.77 20.28
N VAL A 34 -4.94 29.73 19.52
CA VAL A 34 -4.37 30.93 18.87
C VAL A 34 -5.29 31.45 17.77
N ALA A 35 -5.85 30.57 16.95
CA ALA A 35 -6.80 30.95 15.90
C ALA A 35 -8.09 31.58 16.46
N GLU A 36 -8.62 31.04 17.56
CA GLU A 36 -9.78 31.60 18.26
C GLU A 36 -9.53 33.02 18.79
N SER A 37 -8.28 33.38 19.08
CA SER A 37 -7.90 34.74 19.47
C SER A 37 -7.83 35.74 18.29
N GLY A 38 -8.15 35.29 17.07
CA GLY A 38 -8.09 36.09 15.83
C GLY A 38 -6.70 36.17 15.20
N GLN A 39 -5.73 35.38 15.69
CA GLN A 39 -4.37 35.31 15.14
C GLN A 39 -4.17 34.06 14.29
N GLN A 40 -3.48 34.19 13.16
CA GLN A 40 -3.12 33.02 12.36
C GLN A 40 -2.07 32.16 13.08
N ALA A 41 -2.27 30.84 13.10
CA ALA A 41 -1.38 29.89 13.75
C ALA A 41 -0.79 28.91 12.74
N ALA A 42 0.53 28.67 12.81
CA ALA A 42 1.18 27.68 11.95
C ALA A 42 2.22 26.86 12.70
N ASN A 43 2.17 25.54 12.50
CA ASN A 43 3.25 24.63 12.89
C ASN A 43 3.46 23.63 11.76
N VAL A 44 4.59 23.74 11.06
CA VAL A 44 4.99 22.81 9.99
C VAL A 44 6.34 22.15 10.27
N LEU A 45 6.83 22.24 11.51
CA LEU A 45 8.10 21.65 11.89
C LEU A 45 7.96 20.14 11.96
N LEU A 46 8.96 19.44 11.44
CA LEU A 46 9.06 17.99 11.54
C LEU A 46 9.67 17.64 12.89
N SER A 47 8.97 16.80 13.65
CA SER A 47 9.47 16.28 14.92
C SER A 47 10.45 15.13 14.66
N LEU A 48 11.38 14.90 15.60
CA LEU A 48 12.26 13.72 15.56
C LEU A 48 11.64 12.50 16.23
N ASP A 49 10.57 12.66 17.02
CA ASP A 49 10.03 11.60 17.89
C ASP A 49 8.54 11.30 17.64
N GLU A 50 7.82 12.14 16.89
CA GLU A 50 6.37 11.97 16.69
C GLU A 50 6.06 10.77 15.78
N THR A 51 5.17 9.88 16.27
CA THR A 51 4.81 8.58 15.66
C THR A 51 3.32 8.24 15.76
N TYR A 52 2.49 9.08 16.40
CA TYR A 52 1.07 8.83 16.71
C TYR A 52 0.77 7.72 17.73
N ALA A 53 1.75 7.26 18.50
CA ALA A 53 1.54 6.17 19.46
C ALA A 53 0.33 6.34 20.39
N ASP A 54 -0.07 7.59 20.70
CA ASP A 54 -1.16 7.92 21.61
C ASP A 54 -2.37 8.58 20.92
N ILE A 55 -2.40 8.60 19.59
CA ILE A 55 -3.49 9.21 18.81
C ILE A 55 -4.28 8.08 18.15
N LEU A 56 -5.39 7.72 18.78
CA LEU A 56 -6.34 6.76 18.24
C LEU A 56 -7.39 7.52 17.40
N PRO A 57 -7.52 7.22 16.09
CA PRO A 57 -8.55 7.84 15.28
C PRO A 57 -9.94 7.40 15.76
N VAL A 58 -10.83 8.35 16.00
CA VAL A 58 -12.24 8.06 16.25
C VAL A 58 -12.88 7.69 14.91
N GLN A 59 -13.33 6.44 14.77
CA GLN A 59 -14.16 6.08 13.62
C GLN A 59 -15.53 6.74 13.76
N THR A 60 -15.79 7.74 12.92
CA THR A 60 -17.09 8.43 12.87
C THR A 60 -18.15 7.66 12.08
N SER A 61 -17.75 6.70 11.24
CA SER A 61 -18.67 5.85 10.49
C SER A 61 -18.94 4.56 11.25
N ALA A 62 -20.11 4.48 11.89
CA ALA A 62 -20.62 3.20 12.40
C ALA A 62 -20.75 2.21 11.22
N GLY A 63 -20.06 1.08 11.28
CA GLY A 63 -20.12 0.02 10.26
C GLY A 63 -19.03 0.04 9.18
N GLY A 64 -17.88 0.68 9.42
CA GLY A 64 -16.72 0.55 8.54
C GLY A 64 -16.20 -0.89 8.51
N THR A 65 -16.23 -1.55 7.35
CA THR A 65 -15.75 -2.94 7.20
C THR A 65 -14.23 -3.04 7.13
N THR A 66 -13.56 -1.93 6.80
CA THR A 66 -12.10 -1.86 6.64
C THR A 66 -11.52 -0.65 7.36
N ALA A 67 -10.25 -0.74 7.79
CA ALA A 67 -9.55 0.35 8.45
C ALA A 67 -8.07 0.45 8.03
N PHE A 68 -7.51 1.65 8.12
CA PHE A 68 -6.10 1.92 7.91
C PHE A 68 -5.39 2.12 9.25
N VAL A 69 -4.30 1.41 9.47
CA VAL A 69 -3.51 1.50 10.70
C VAL A 69 -2.12 2.03 10.35
N SER A 70 -1.79 3.24 10.80
CA SER A 70 -0.47 3.83 10.57
C SER A 70 0.56 3.21 11.51
N ILE A 71 1.49 2.43 10.95
CA ILE A 71 2.52 1.71 11.72
C ILE A 71 3.86 2.43 11.74
N MET A 72 4.11 3.31 10.77
CA MET A 72 5.35 4.08 10.68
C MET A 72 5.21 5.34 9.83
N ARG A 73 6.22 6.21 9.92
CA ARG A 73 6.30 7.48 9.20
C ARG A 73 7.70 7.77 8.71
N GLY A 74 7.78 8.64 7.71
CA GLY A 74 9.05 9.06 7.14
C GLY A 74 9.64 8.00 6.22
N CYS A 75 10.70 8.36 5.50
CA CYS A 75 11.35 7.46 4.55
C CYS A 75 12.84 7.77 4.51
N ASP A 76 13.69 6.76 4.71
CA ASP A 76 15.14 6.86 4.64
C ASP A 76 15.66 6.51 3.24
N ASN A 77 14.77 6.05 2.34
CA ASN A 77 15.10 5.89 0.93
C ASN A 77 15.29 7.25 0.26
N MET A 78 16.51 7.50 -0.20
CA MET A 78 16.90 8.73 -0.89
C MET A 78 16.77 8.59 -2.43
N CYS A 79 15.59 8.16 -2.88
CA CYS A 79 15.27 8.07 -4.31
C CYS A 79 15.35 9.46 -4.95
N SER A 80 15.91 9.56 -6.15
CA SER A 80 16.28 10.87 -6.70
C SER A 80 15.08 11.77 -7.01
N TYR A 81 13.91 11.20 -7.29
CA TYR A 81 12.66 11.88 -7.60
C TYR A 81 11.75 12.09 -6.37
N CYS A 82 12.04 11.44 -5.24
CA CYS A 82 11.11 11.39 -4.12
C CYS A 82 11.33 12.57 -3.15
N ILE A 83 10.26 13.28 -2.83
CA ILE A 83 10.29 14.41 -1.90
C ILE A 83 10.08 13.98 -0.43
N VAL A 84 9.59 12.76 -0.21
CA VAL A 84 9.13 12.26 1.09
C VAL A 84 10.17 12.41 2.22
N PRO A 85 11.47 12.10 2.03
CA PRO A 85 12.46 12.27 3.12
C PRO A 85 12.54 13.70 3.65
N PHE A 86 12.24 14.68 2.79
CA PHE A 86 12.28 16.11 3.14
C PHE A 86 10.98 16.61 3.74
N THR A 87 9.84 15.99 3.44
CA THR A 87 8.51 16.45 3.88
C THR A 87 7.87 15.59 4.97
N ARG A 88 8.42 14.41 5.23
CA ARG A 88 7.93 13.48 6.27
C ARG A 88 9.04 13.06 7.24
N GLY A 89 10.27 13.54 7.02
CA GLY A 89 11.41 13.24 7.87
C GLY A 89 11.93 11.81 7.72
N ARG A 90 12.80 11.45 8.68
CA ARG A 90 13.44 10.14 8.82
C ARG A 90 12.44 9.05 9.21
N GLU A 91 12.77 7.79 8.91
CA GLU A 91 11.91 6.66 9.28
C GLU A 91 11.77 6.52 10.79
N ARG A 92 10.52 6.35 11.22
CA ARG A 92 10.13 6.11 12.60
C ARG A 92 8.98 5.11 12.65
N SER A 93 9.20 4.01 13.35
CA SER A 93 8.17 3.03 13.64
C SER A 93 7.44 3.37 14.93
N ARG A 94 6.15 3.09 14.93
CA ARG A 94 5.33 3.11 16.14
C ARG A 94 5.59 1.82 16.95
N PRO A 95 5.53 1.87 18.30
CA PRO A 95 5.66 0.67 19.12
C PRO A 95 4.61 -0.39 18.77
N ILE A 96 5.02 -1.65 18.72
CA ILE A 96 4.16 -2.79 18.37
C ILE A 96 2.97 -2.87 19.33
N ALA A 97 3.19 -2.72 20.63
CA ALA A 97 2.11 -2.76 21.63
C ALA A 97 0.96 -1.78 21.32
N SER A 98 1.30 -0.56 20.87
CA SER A 98 0.30 0.45 20.49
C SER A 98 -0.44 0.07 19.20
N ILE A 99 0.25 -0.52 18.22
CA ILE A 99 -0.38 -1.03 16.99
C ILE A 99 -1.34 -2.19 17.30
N LEU A 100 -0.90 -3.15 18.12
CA LEU A 100 -1.73 -4.30 18.50
C LEU A 100 -2.98 -3.87 19.26
N GLN A 101 -2.87 -2.86 20.14
CA GLN A 101 -4.01 -2.29 20.84
C GLN A 101 -5.03 -1.67 19.87
N GLU A 102 -4.57 -0.89 18.88
CA GLU A 102 -5.47 -0.31 17.89
C GLU A 102 -6.15 -1.37 17.03
N VAL A 103 -5.40 -2.37 16.54
CA VAL A 103 -5.99 -3.46 15.74
C VAL A 103 -7.01 -4.26 16.56
N LYS A 104 -6.72 -4.52 17.84
CA LYS A 104 -7.68 -5.18 18.74
C LYS A 104 -8.96 -4.36 18.91
N MET A 105 -8.84 -3.04 19.13
CA MET A 105 -10.01 -2.17 19.23
C MET A 105 -10.83 -2.15 17.93
N LEU A 106 -10.19 -2.20 16.76
CA LEU A 106 -10.87 -2.29 15.47
C LEU A 106 -11.58 -3.64 15.30
N SER A 107 -10.96 -4.75 15.75
CA SER A 107 -11.61 -6.08 15.79
C SER A 107 -12.87 -6.05 16.66
N ASP A 108 -12.76 -5.49 17.87
CA ASP A 108 -13.89 -5.37 18.82
C ASP A 108 -15.03 -4.51 18.26
N GLN A 109 -14.73 -3.59 17.33
CA GLN A 109 -15.71 -2.76 16.61
C GLN A 109 -16.31 -3.45 15.37
N GLY A 110 -15.88 -4.66 15.04
CA GLY A 110 -16.38 -5.44 13.90
C GLY A 110 -15.70 -5.15 12.57
N VAL A 111 -14.54 -4.48 12.56
CA VAL A 111 -13.73 -4.30 11.34
C VAL A 111 -13.24 -5.67 10.86
N LYS A 112 -13.33 -5.93 9.55
CA LYS A 112 -12.98 -7.22 8.92
C LYS A 112 -11.72 -7.18 8.08
N GLU A 113 -11.15 -6.00 7.87
CA GLU A 113 -9.86 -5.85 7.19
C GLU A 113 -9.08 -4.65 7.72
N VAL A 114 -7.82 -4.85 8.07
CA VAL A 114 -6.88 -3.78 8.39
C VAL A 114 -5.79 -3.70 7.33
N THR A 115 -5.47 -2.49 6.90
CA THR A 115 -4.32 -2.24 6.03
C THR A 115 -3.27 -1.46 6.82
N LEU A 116 -2.11 -2.09 7.04
CA LEU A 116 -0.94 -1.47 7.67
C LEU A 116 -0.32 -0.46 6.70
N LEU A 117 -0.19 0.79 7.16
CA LEU A 117 0.27 1.93 6.38
C LEU A 117 1.61 2.48 6.88
N GLY A 118 2.43 2.90 5.92
CA GLY A 118 3.69 3.58 6.12
C GLY A 118 4.24 4.06 4.77
N GLN A 119 5.38 4.74 4.78
CA GLN A 119 6.07 5.10 3.52
C GLN A 119 7.00 3.98 3.02
N ASN A 120 7.46 3.11 3.93
CA ASN A 120 8.28 1.93 3.62
C ASN A 120 8.01 0.81 4.65
N VAL A 121 6.80 0.22 4.63
CA VAL A 121 6.29 -0.63 5.74
C VAL A 121 7.21 -1.79 6.14
N ASN A 122 7.93 -2.38 5.19
CA ASN A 122 8.82 -3.51 5.43
C ASN A 122 10.21 -3.13 5.95
N SER A 123 10.52 -1.83 6.07
CA SER A 123 11.63 -1.31 6.89
C SER A 123 11.26 -1.08 8.35
N PHE A 124 10.03 -1.44 8.76
CA PHE A 124 9.56 -1.27 10.12
C PHE A 124 10.52 -1.89 11.15
N GLN A 125 10.86 -1.09 12.16
CA GLN A 125 11.77 -1.46 13.23
C GLN A 125 11.35 -0.78 14.53
N ASP A 126 10.72 -1.55 15.43
CA ASP A 126 10.36 -1.07 16.76
C ASP A 126 11.56 -1.21 17.72
N MET A 127 11.99 -0.08 18.29
CA MET A 127 13.13 0.03 19.20
C MET A 127 12.71 0.17 20.67
N SER A 128 11.40 0.12 20.97
CA SER A 128 10.89 0.30 22.33
C SER A 128 11.22 -0.87 23.27
N GLU A 129 11.39 -2.08 22.72
CA GLU A 129 11.79 -3.26 23.49
C GLU A 129 13.31 -3.46 23.51
N VAL A 130 13.88 -3.32 24.71
CA VAL A 130 15.35 -3.38 24.94
C VAL A 130 15.90 -4.82 24.79
N GLN A 131 15.05 -5.84 24.91
CA GLN A 131 15.48 -7.25 24.91
C GLN A 131 15.86 -7.80 23.53
N PHE A 132 15.38 -7.19 22.44
CA PHE A 132 15.61 -7.65 21.06
C PHE A 132 16.68 -6.83 20.33
N GLN A 133 17.84 -6.62 20.96
CA GLN A 133 19.02 -6.09 20.28
C GLN A 133 19.69 -7.20 19.46
N SER A 134 19.05 -7.65 18.38
CA SER A 134 19.75 -8.46 17.37
C SER A 134 20.89 -7.64 16.77
N ALA A 135 22.13 -8.08 16.99
CA ALA A 135 23.32 -7.44 16.42
C ALA A 135 23.40 -7.58 14.88
N ALA A 136 22.60 -8.48 14.29
CA ALA A 136 22.58 -8.71 12.86
C ALA A 136 21.85 -7.58 12.13
N ALA A 137 22.53 -6.97 11.15
CA ALA A 137 21.90 -6.03 10.24
C ALA A 137 20.76 -6.72 9.45
N PRO A 138 19.71 -5.98 9.03
CA PRO A 138 18.71 -6.50 8.11
C PRO A 138 19.36 -6.97 6.81
N VAL A 139 18.95 -8.15 6.35
CA VAL A 139 19.37 -8.72 5.07
C VAL A 139 18.50 -8.13 3.99
N LEU A 140 19.12 -7.50 2.99
CA LEU A 140 18.42 -7.00 1.81
C LEU A 140 18.09 -8.17 0.87
N SER A 141 17.08 -7.98 0.04
CA SER A 141 16.80 -8.90 -1.06
C SER A 141 18.03 -9.06 -1.97
N ARG A 142 18.19 -10.26 -2.56
CA ARG A 142 19.37 -10.60 -3.36
C ARG A 142 19.54 -9.63 -4.55
N GLY A 143 20.75 -9.09 -4.73
CA GLY A 143 21.05 -8.12 -5.79
C GLY A 143 20.61 -6.69 -5.48
N PHE A 144 20.09 -6.42 -4.28
CA PHE A 144 19.75 -5.07 -3.83
C PHE A 144 20.85 -4.49 -2.95
N SER A 145 20.96 -3.16 -3.00
CA SER A 145 21.91 -2.37 -2.23
C SER A 145 21.23 -1.13 -1.67
N THR A 146 21.80 -0.55 -0.62
CA THR A 146 21.29 0.69 -0.05
C THR A 146 22.42 1.58 0.44
N VAL A 147 22.23 2.89 0.32
CA VAL A 147 23.17 3.91 0.80
C VAL A 147 22.92 4.31 2.27
N TYR A 148 21.81 3.85 2.85
CA TYR A 148 21.46 4.12 4.24
C TYR A 148 22.03 3.02 5.14
N LYS A 149 22.60 3.42 6.28
CA LYS A 149 23.14 2.48 7.26
C LYS A 149 22.01 1.90 8.09
N ALA A 150 21.76 0.61 7.97
CA ALA A 150 20.78 -0.05 8.79
C ALA A 150 21.09 0.10 10.29
N LYS A 151 20.06 0.37 11.08
CA LYS A 151 20.16 0.40 12.54
C LYS A 151 20.13 -1.04 13.05
N PRO A 152 21.05 -1.46 13.94
CA PRO A 152 21.00 -2.79 14.55
C PRO A 152 19.85 -2.88 15.57
N GLY A 153 19.37 -4.10 15.82
CA GLY A 153 18.36 -4.40 16.83
C GLY A 153 16.90 -4.20 16.41
N GLY A 154 16.00 -4.17 17.40
CA GLY A 154 14.58 -3.89 17.26
C GLY A 154 13.75 -5.04 16.70
N LEU A 155 12.44 -4.99 16.94
CA LEU A 155 11.46 -5.91 16.38
C LEU A 155 11.09 -5.48 14.96
N ARG A 156 11.17 -6.42 14.02
CA ARG A 156 11.04 -6.16 12.57
C ARG A 156 9.60 -6.33 12.08
N PHE A 157 9.37 -5.94 10.83
CA PHE A 157 8.06 -6.06 10.17
C PHE A 157 7.46 -7.47 10.22
N ALA A 158 8.26 -8.54 10.02
CA ALA A 158 7.78 -9.92 10.10
C ALA A 158 7.18 -10.24 11.49
N HIS A 159 7.83 -9.77 12.56
CA HIS A 159 7.33 -9.96 13.92
C HIS A 159 6.02 -9.19 14.15
N LEU A 160 5.94 -7.93 13.72
CA LEU A 160 4.69 -7.17 13.78
C LEU A 160 3.57 -7.89 13.01
N LEU A 161 3.84 -8.33 11.78
CA LEU A 161 2.87 -8.99 10.92
C LEU A 161 2.35 -10.30 11.53
N ASP A 162 3.24 -11.12 12.11
CA ASP A 162 2.86 -12.32 12.86
C ASP A 162 1.97 -11.99 14.06
N GLN A 163 2.34 -11.00 14.88
CA GLN A 163 1.54 -10.61 16.05
C GLN A 163 0.16 -10.08 15.66
N VAL A 164 0.08 -9.22 14.64
CA VAL A 164 -1.19 -8.70 14.10
C VAL A 164 -2.06 -9.83 13.58
N SER A 165 -1.49 -10.83 12.89
CA SER A 165 -2.22 -12.00 12.35
C SER A 165 -2.91 -12.87 13.38
N ARG A 166 -2.48 -12.78 14.64
CA ARG A 166 -3.02 -13.59 15.74
C ARG A 166 -4.16 -12.90 16.49
N ILE A 167 -4.42 -11.62 16.23
CA ILE A 167 -5.46 -10.85 16.94
C ILE A 167 -6.85 -11.41 16.62
N ASP A 168 -7.13 -11.59 15.33
CA ASP A 168 -8.43 -12.05 14.85
C ASP A 168 -8.27 -12.90 13.57
N PRO A 169 -8.51 -14.22 13.63
CA PRO A 169 -8.37 -15.11 12.46
C PRO A 169 -9.42 -14.84 11.37
N GLU A 170 -10.46 -14.06 11.67
CA GLU A 170 -11.53 -13.64 10.76
C GLU A 170 -11.37 -12.20 10.27
N MET A 171 -10.20 -11.58 10.52
CA MET A 171 -9.85 -10.26 10.01
C MET A 171 -8.72 -10.36 8.98
N ARG A 172 -8.95 -9.83 7.78
CA ARG A 172 -7.91 -9.72 6.75
C ARG A 172 -6.85 -8.69 7.11
N ILE A 173 -5.61 -9.00 6.78
CA ILE A 173 -4.47 -8.12 6.99
C ILE A 173 -3.81 -7.86 5.65
N ARG A 174 -3.71 -6.56 5.32
CA ARG A 174 -2.98 -6.05 4.18
C ARG A 174 -1.88 -5.11 4.64
N PHE A 175 -0.96 -4.85 3.75
CA PHE A 175 -0.01 -3.76 3.88
C PHE A 175 0.28 -3.19 2.49
N THR A 176 0.74 -1.94 2.44
CA THR A 176 1.10 -1.28 1.18
C THR A 176 2.34 -0.41 1.35
N SER A 177 2.87 0.06 0.23
CA SER A 177 4.13 0.83 0.18
C SER A 177 5.35 0.12 0.78
N PRO A 178 5.57 -1.20 0.59
CA PRO A 178 6.86 -1.79 0.90
C PRO A 178 7.89 -1.44 -0.19
N HIS A 179 9.17 -1.42 0.17
CA HIS A 179 10.27 -1.28 -0.79
C HIS A 179 10.78 -2.67 -1.21
N PRO A 180 11.02 -2.94 -2.52
CA PRO A 180 11.46 -4.26 -2.98
C PRO A 180 12.75 -4.78 -2.33
N LYS A 181 13.65 -3.87 -1.90
CA LYS A 181 14.90 -4.20 -1.20
C LYS A 181 14.70 -4.87 0.17
N ASP A 182 13.56 -4.62 0.83
CA ASP A 182 13.29 -4.96 2.22
C ASP A 182 12.30 -6.15 2.32
N PHE A 183 12.35 -7.12 1.40
CA PHE A 183 11.50 -8.32 1.43
C PHE A 183 12.27 -9.54 1.96
N PRO A 184 12.21 -9.83 3.26
CA PRO A 184 12.78 -11.06 3.82
C PRO A 184 11.85 -12.25 3.60
N ASP A 185 12.43 -13.45 3.49
CA ASP A 185 11.70 -14.71 3.31
C ASP A 185 10.68 -14.96 4.43
N GLU A 186 10.96 -14.50 5.66
CA GLU A 186 10.05 -14.58 6.80
C GLU A 186 8.67 -13.95 6.50
N VAL A 187 8.64 -12.83 5.78
CA VAL A 187 7.37 -12.17 5.40
C VAL A 187 6.62 -13.01 4.36
N LEU A 188 7.35 -13.58 3.39
CA LEU A 188 6.73 -14.43 2.36
C LEU A 188 6.15 -15.70 2.96
N GLN A 189 6.89 -16.33 3.87
CA GLN A 189 6.45 -17.50 4.63
C GLN A 189 5.20 -17.19 5.46
N LEU A 190 5.16 -16.06 6.18
CA LEU A 190 3.97 -15.67 6.94
C LEU A 190 2.74 -15.48 6.04
N ILE A 191 2.88 -14.85 4.88
CA ILE A 191 1.77 -14.68 3.93
C ILE A 191 1.28 -16.05 3.41
N GLN A 192 2.19 -17.01 3.23
CA GLN A 192 1.84 -18.36 2.79
C GLN A 192 1.11 -19.15 3.90
N GLU A 193 1.58 -19.06 5.14
CA GLU A 193 1.10 -19.85 6.29
C GLU A 193 -0.20 -19.31 6.91
N ARG A 194 -0.43 -17.99 6.86
CA ARG A 194 -1.57 -17.34 7.50
C ARG A 194 -2.67 -17.03 6.48
N HIS A 195 -3.82 -17.70 6.60
CA HIS A 195 -4.96 -17.51 5.69
C HIS A 195 -5.58 -16.11 5.77
N ASN A 196 -5.35 -15.38 6.87
CA ASN A 196 -5.86 -14.04 7.09
C ASN A 196 -4.87 -12.93 6.67
N ILE A 197 -3.65 -13.28 6.22
CA ILE A 197 -2.75 -12.33 5.55
C ILE A 197 -2.97 -12.44 4.04
N CYS A 198 -3.38 -11.35 3.41
CA CYS A 198 -3.78 -11.39 2.01
C CYS A 198 -2.59 -11.63 1.07
N LYS A 199 -2.79 -12.47 0.04
CA LYS A 199 -1.80 -12.74 -1.03
C LYS A 199 -1.74 -11.61 -2.05
N GLN A 200 -1.49 -10.40 -1.57
CA GLN A 200 -1.36 -9.19 -2.37
C GLN A 200 -0.07 -8.48 -1.97
N LEU A 201 0.86 -8.34 -2.92
CA LEU A 201 2.11 -7.64 -2.72
C LEU A 201 2.24 -6.45 -3.64
N HIS A 202 2.63 -5.32 -3.06
CA HIS A 202 2.98 -4.12 -3.80
C HIS A 202 4.48 -4.06 -3.96
N LEU A 203 4.99 -4.20 -5.19
CA LEU A 203 6.41 -4.19 -5.53
C LEU A 203 6.68 -3.03 -6.49
N PRO A 204 6.97 -1.82 -6.00
CA PRO A 204 7.15 -0.67 -6.86
C PRO A 204 8.46 -0.75 -7.65
N ALA A 205 8.36 -1.13 -8.93
CA ALA A 205 9.48 -1.21 -9.86
C ALA A 205 10.03 0.18 -10.24
N GLN A 206 9.13 1.14 -10.46
CA GLN A 206 9.37 2.51 -10.96
C GLN A 206 9.75 2.58 -12.44
N SER A 207 10.68 1.73 -12.91
CA SER A 207 11.08 1.59 -14.32
C SER A 207 11.54 0.16 -14.59
N GLY A 208 11.50 -0.27 -15.86
CA GLY A 208 12.08 -1.53 -16.31
C GLY A 208 13.49 -1.43 -16.87
N SER A 209 14.10 -0.24 -16.88
CA SER A 209 15.49 -0.03 -17.32
C SER A 209 16.45 0.10 -16.15
N THR A 210 17.49 -0.74 -16.12
CA THR A 210 18.56 -0.67 -15.12
C THR A 210 19.23 0.71 -15.08
N ARG A 211 19.44 1.34 -16.24
CA ARG A 211 20.05 2.68 -16.34
C ARG A 211 19.17 3.75 -15.70
N VAL A 212 17.87 3.69 -15.94
CA VAL A 212 16.90 4.61 -15.33
C VAL A 212 16.77 4.34 -13.82
N LEU A 213 16.74 3.07 -13.40
CA LEU A 213 16.71 2.67 -11.99
C LEU A 213 17.94 3.19 -11.21
N GLU A 214 19.12 3.17 -11.84
CA GLU A 214 20.34 3.75 -11.28
C GLU A 214 20.22 5.27 -11.10
N ALA A 215 19.76 5.99 -12.13
CA ALA A 215 19.50 7.43 -12.06
C ALA A 215 18.42 7.79 -11.01
N MET A 216 17.45 6.90 -10.81
CA MET A 216 16.43 6.95 -9.76
C MET A 216 16.98 6.63 -8.35
N ARG A 217 18.21 6.09 -8.25
CA ARG A 217 18.84 5.59 -7.02
C ARG A 217 18.05 4.48 -6.33
N ARG A 218 17.59 3.51 -7.12
CA ARG A 218 16.81 2.38 -6.60
C ARG A 218 17.68 1.31 -5.92
N GLY A 219 18.95 1.20 -6.31
CA GLY A 219 19.91 0.29 -5.70
C GLY A 219 19.76 -1.17 -6.15
N TYR A 220 19.13 -1.41 -7.30
CA TYR A 220 18.95 -2.73 -7.91
C TYR A 220 18.84 -2.60 -9.44
N THR A 221 19.05 -3.72 -10.14
CA THR A 221 18.89 -3.82 -11.60
C THR A 221 17.53 -4.42 -11.96
N ARG A 222 17.16 -4.37 -13.25
CA ARG A 222 15.97 -5.05 -13.78
C ARG A 222 16.00 -6.55 -13.45
N GLU A 223 17.15 -7.19 -13.63
CA GLU A 223 17.34 -8.63 -13.46
C GLU A 223 17.13 -9.04 -12.00
N ALA A 224 17.74 -8.32 -11.06
CA ALA A 224 17.54 -8.54 -9.62
C ALA A 224 16.07 -8.36 -9.21
N TYR A 225 15.38 -7.38 -9.83
CA TYR A 225 13.95 -7.18 -9.60
C TYR A 225 13.11 -8.36 -10.14
N LEU A 226 13.43 -8.89 -11.32
CA LEU A 226 12.76 -10.06 -11.89
C LEU A 226 13.02 -11.33 -11.07
N GLU A 227 14.25 -11.52 -10.57
CA GLU A 227 14.57 -12.60 -9.62
C GLU A 227 13.69 -12.53 -8.37
N LEU A 228 13.51 -11.35 -7.79
CA LEU A 228 12.61 -11.15 -6.65
C LEU A 228 11.15 -11.49 -7.01
N VAL A 229 10.68 -11.07 -8.18
CA VAL A 229 9.31 -11.39 -8.65
C VAL A 229 9.12 -12.90 -8.78
N HIS A 230 10.10 -13.62 -9.35
CA HIS A 230 10.05 -15.08 -9.46
C HIS A 230 10.01 -15.73 -8.08
N HIS A 231 10.92 -15.34 -7.19
CA HIS A 231 10.95 -15.84 -5.81
C HIS A 231 9.63 -15.64 -5.06
N VAL A 232 9.02 -14.48 -5.21
CA VAL A 232 7.71 -14.16 -4.62
C VAL A 232 6.60 -15.07 -5.16
N ARG A 233 6.59 -15.33 -6.47
CA ARG A 233 5.59 -16.21 -7.11
C ARG A 233 5.75 -17.67 -6.72
N ASP A 234 6.99 -18.12 -6.61
CA ASP A 234 7.32 -19.48 -6.18
C ASP A 234 6.93 -19.69 -4.71
N SER A 235 7.16 -18.69 -3.86
CA SER A 235 6.83 -18.73 -2.44
C SER A 235 5.33 -18.60 -2.16
N ILE A 236 4.61 -17.78 -2.94
CA ILE A 236 3.20 -17.49 -2.74
C ILE A 236 2.43 -17.75 -4.05
N PRO A 237 2.01 -19.01 -4.30
CA PRO A 237 1.23 -19.35 -5.47
C PRO A 237 -0.07 -18.53 -5.55
N GLY A 238 -0.31 -17.92 -6.72
CA GLY A 238 -1.49 -17.08 -6.97
C GLY A 238 -1.40 -15.66 -6.42
N VAL A 239 -0.22 -15.20 -5.98
CA VAL A 239 -0.02 -13.83 -5.48
C VAL A 239 -0.43 -12.77 -6.50
N SER A 240 -1.22 -11.79 -6.02
CA SER A 240 -1.58 -10.58 -6.75
C SER A 240 -0.46 -9.55 -6.61
N LEU A 241 0.10 -9.10 -7.72
CA LEU A 241 1.17 -8.11 -7.73
C LEU A 241 0.66 -6.75 -8.16
N SER A 242 1.16 -5.71 -7.48
CA SER A 242 0.94 -4.33 -7.87
C SER A 242 2.24 -3.53 -7.92
N SER A 243 2.31 -2.46 -8.71
CA SER A 243 3.54 -1.67 -8.86
C SER A 243 3.25 -0.22 -9.25
N ASP A 244 4.22 0.65 -8.99
CA ASP A 244 4.28 2.02 -9.49
C ASP A 244 5.24 2.12 -10.68
N PHE A 245 4.89 2.97 -11.65
CA PHE A 245 5.71 3.29 -12.82
C PHE A 245 5.76 4.79 -13.08
N ILE A 246 6.95 5.28 -13.43
CA ILE A 246 7.19 6.66 -13.80
C ILE A 246 7.69 6.70 -15.24
N ALA A 247 6.84 7.20 -16.15
CA ALA A 247 7.19 7.38 -17.56
C ALA A 247 7.89 8.74 -17.78
N GLY A 248 8.96 8.76 -18.55
CA GLY A 248 9.63 9.99 -18.95
C GLY A 248 10.54 10.58 -17.87
N PHE A 249 11.21 9.75 -17.08
CA PHE A 249 12.20 10.22 -16.12
C PHE A 249 13.40 10.91 -16.82
N CYS A 250 14.14 11.74 -16.09
CA CYS A 250 15.33 12.44 -16.60
C CYS A 250 16.27 11.51 -17.38
N GLY A 251 16.55 11.87 -18.63
CA GLY A 251 17.42 11.16 -19.54
C GLY A 251 16.85 9.85 -20.10
N GLU A 252 15.57 9.52 -19.90
CA GLU A 252 14.97 8.26 -20.40
C GLU A 252 14.88 8.24 -21.93
N THR A 253 15.51 7.24 -22.56
CA THR A 253 15.49 7.04 -24.01
C THR A 253 14.32 6.14 -24.43
N GLU A 254 14.09 5.98 -25.74
CA GLU A 254 13.07 5.07 -26.23
C GLU A 254 13.36 3.61 -25.86
N GLU A 255 14.63 3.21 -25.85
CA GLU A 255 15.04 1.86 -25.46
C GLU A 255 14.68 1.56 -23.99
N ASP A 256 14.92 2.51 -23.08
CA ASP A 256 14.58 2.34 -21.66
C ASP A 256 13.07 2.24 -21.43
N HIS A 257 12.31 3.02 -22.20
CA HIS A 257 10.85 2.95 -22.19
C HIS A 257 10.36 1.59 -22.68
N GLN A 258 10.94 1.06 -23.77
CA GLN A 258 10.60 -0.28 -24.27
C GLN A 258 11.00 -1.40 -23.29
N GLN A 259 12.08 -1.23 -22.52
CA GLN A 259 12.38 -2.11 -21.39
C GLN A 259 11.28 -2.03 -20.32
N THR A 260 10.76 -0.84 -20.01
CA THR A 260 9.63 -0.71 -19.07
C THR A 260 8.35 -1.39 -19.58
N VAL A 261 8.05 -1.24 -20.87
CA VAL A 261 6.96 -1.98 -21.54
C VAL A 261 7.14 -3.49 -21.43
N SER A 262 8.35 -4.00 -21.70
CA SER A 262 8.61 -5.44 -21.64
C SER A 262 8.50 -5.98 -20.21
N LEU A 263 8.90 -5.21 -19.18
CA LEU A 263 8.74 -5.60 -17.78
C LEU A 263 7.26 -5.75 -17.40
N LEU A 264 6.39 -4.85 -17.85
CA LEU A 264 4.95 -4.95 -17.61
C LEU A 264 4.37 -6.26 -18.18
N ARG A 265 4.82 -6.66 -19.38
CA ARG A 265 4.39 -7.90 -20.05
C ARG A 265 4.89 -9.16 -19.36
N GLU A 266 6.14 -9.13 -18.91
CA GLU A 266 6.79 -10.25 -18.24
C GLU A 266 6.21 -10.48 -16.83
N VAL A 267 6.06 -9.40 -16.06
CA VAL A 267 5.58 -9.49 -14.68
C VAL A 267 4.07 -9.56 -14.58
N ARG A 268 3.27 -9.05 -15.53
CA ARG A 268 1.80 -9.16 -15.52
C ARG A 268 1.15 -8.74 -14.18
N TYR A 269 1.32 -7.47 -13.82
CA TYR A 269 0.72 -6.91 -12.60
C TYR A 269 -0.80 -6.89 -12.64
N ASN A 270 -1.44 -7.12 -11.49
CA ASN A 270 -2.89 -7.04 -11.32
C ASN A 270 -3.35 -5.58 -11.11
N VAL A 271 -2.52 -4.76 -10.46
CA VAL A 271 -2.79 -3.33 -10.21
C VAL A 271 -1.57 -2.49 -10.55
N GLY A 272 -1.76 -1.39 -11.27
CA GLY A 272 -0.68 -0.52 -11.72
C GLY A 272 -0.99 0.94 -11.41
N PHE A 273 -0.02 1.63 -10.81
CA PHE A 273 -0.06 3.06 -10.58
C PHE A 273 0.96 3.73 -11.51
N LEU A 274 0.47 4.24 -12.64
CA LEU A 274 1.33 4.75 -13.71
C LEU A 274 1.20 6.26 -13.79
N PHE A 275 2.34 6.95 -13.78
CA PHE A 275 2.40 8.41 -13.80
C PHE A 275 3.45 8.90 -14.79
N ALA A 276 3.21 10.06 -15.41
CA ALA A 276 4.26 10.79 -16.11
C ALA A 276 5.17 11.47 -15.07
N TYR A 277 6.47 11.49 -15.33
CA TYR A 277 7.43 12.13 -14.44
C TYR A 277 7.16 13.64 -14.33
N SER A 278 7.06 14.08 -13.08
CA SER A 278 6.94 15.50 -12.72
C SER A 278 8.06 15.85 -11.76
N MET A 279 8.98 16.70 -12.22
CA MET A 279 10.08 17.16 -11.40
C MET A 279 9.57 18.00 -10.23
N ARG A 280 10.10 17.73 -9.03
CA ARG A 280 9.74 18.43 -7.80
C ARG A 280 10.94 19.14 -7.22
N GLN A 281 10.76 20.39 -6.80
CA GLN A 281 11.78 21.15 -6.07
C GLN A 281 12.29 20.37 -4.85
N LYS A 282 13.54 20.62 -4.45
CA LYS A 282 14.27 19.97 -3.33
C LYS A 282 14.64 18.50 -3.56
N THR A 283 14.12 17.85 -4.61
CA THR A 283 14.54 16.48 -4.95
C THR A 283 15.97 16.47 -5.49
N ARG A 284 16.67 15.34 -5.36
CA ARG A 284 18.01 15.22 -5.95
C ARG A 284 17.96 15.40 -7.47
N ALA A 285 16.94 14.86 -8.13
CA ALA A 285 16.75 15.01 -9.57
C ALA A 285 16.68 16.49 -9.95
N TYR A 286 15.94 17.31 -9.21
CA TYR A 286 15.89 18.76 -9.43
C TYR A 286 17.27 19.45 -9.33
N HIS A 287 18.14 18.99 -8.42
CA HIS A 287 19.45 19.61 -8.21
C HIS A 287 20.58 19.05 -9.08
N ARG A 288 20.44 17.83 -9.59
CA ARG A 288 21.55 17.06 -10.18
C ARG A 288 21.26 16.50 -11.56
N LEU A 289 20.01 16.51 -12.00
CA LEU A 289 19.58 16.00 -13.30
C LEU A 289 18.84 17.09 -14.05
N GLN A 290 18.79 16.96 -15.36
CA GLN A 290 17.98 17.78 -16.23
C GLN A 290 16.69 17.04 -16.59
N ASP A 291 15.55 17.71 -16.52
CA ASP A 291 14.30 17.17 -17.08
C ASP A 291 14.27 17.47 -18.58
N ASP A 292 14.85 16.56 -19.36
CA ASP A 292 15.12 16.70 -20.80
C ASP A 292 14.15 15.91 -21.69
N VAL A 293 13.23 15.13 -21.10
CA VAL A 293 12.18 14.42 -21.85
C VAL A 293 11.00 15.37 -22.10
N PRO A 294 10.60 15.64 -23.36
CA PRO A 294 9.46 16.52 -23.67
C PRO A 294 8.14 16.00 -23.09
N VAL A 295 7.26 16.92 -22.67
CA VAL A 295 5.99 16.58 -21.98
C VAL A 295 5.10 15.68 -22.84
N ASP A 296 5.00 15.95 -24.14
CA ASP A 296 4.27 15.13 -25.10
C ASP A 296 4.82 13.70 -25.20
N VAL A 297 6.14 13.54 -25.17
CA VAL A 297 6.78 12.22 -25.12
C VAL A 297 6.45 11.50 -23.81
N LYS A 298 6.50 12.19 -22.65
CA LYS A 298 6.09 11.59 -21.36
C LYS A 298 4.65 11.10 -21.39
N GLN A 299 3.74 11.89 -21.96
CA GLN A 299 2.32 11.53 -22.07
C GLN A 299 2.12 10.35 -23.03
N ARG A 300 2.76 10.35 -24.20
CA ARG A 300 2.72 9.22 -25.15
C ARG A 300 3.17 7.92 -24.46
N ARG A 301 4.32 7.97 -23.77
CA ARG A 301 4.87 6.82 -23.03
C ARG A 301 3.93 6.35 -21.93
N LEU A 302 3.37 7.27 -21.13
CA LEU A 302 2.38 6.93 -20.11
C LEU A 302 1.17 6.21 -20.71
N GLN A 303 0.62 6.69 -21.83
CA GLN A 303 -0.51 6.04 -22.49
C GLN A 303 -0.16 4.64 -22.98
N GLU A 304 1.05 4.45 -23.53
CA GLU A 304 1.54 3.12 -23.93
C GLU A 304 1.65 2.17 -22.73
N LEU A 305 2.25 2.61 -21.62
CA LEU A 305 2.33 1.80 -20.41
C LEU A 305 0.93 1.45 -19.86
N ILE A 306 -0.02 2.40 -19.87
CA ILE A 306 -1.41 2.16 -19.44
C ILE A 306 -2.09 1.13 -20.33
N ALA A 307 -1.90 1.21 -21.66
CA ALA A 307 -2.49 0.27 -22.61
C ALA A 307 -1.97 -1.16 -22.37
N VAL A 308 -0.64 -1.31 -22.25
CA VAL A 308 0.01 -2.59 -22.00
C VAL A 308 -0.39 -3.15 -20.63
N PHE A 309 -0.40 -2.33 -19.58
CA PHE A 309 -0.86 -2.74 -18.25
C PHE A 309 -2.30 -3.26 -18.30
N ARG A 310 -3.22 -2.54 -18.95
CA ARG A 310 -4.63 -2.94 -19.03
C ARG A 310 -4.81 -4.25 -19.80
N GLU A 311 -4.04 -4.46 -20.85
CA GLU A 311 -4.03 -5.71 -21.62
C GLU A 311 -3.63 -6.89 -20.73
N GLU A 312 -2.49 -6.79 -20.03
CA GLU A 312 -2.00 -7.89 -19.18
C GLU A 312 -2.86 -8.10 -17.93
N ALA A 313 -3.36 -7.03 -17.31
CA ALA A 313 -4.29 -7.12 -16.19
C ALA A 313 -5.61 -7.79 -16.60
N ALA A 314 -6.13 -7.51 -17.80
CA ALA A 314 -7.30 -8.19 -18.33
C ALA A 314 -7.03 -9.70 -18.50
N ARG A 315 -5.88 -10.07 -19.08
CA ARG A 315 -5.49 -11.49 -19.23
C ARG A 315 -5.34 -12.20 -17.89
N ALA A 316 -4.71 -11.55 -16.91
CA ALA A 316 -4.53 -12.09 -15.56
C ALA A 316 -5.88 -12.31 -14.86
N ASN A 317 -6.81 -11.37 -14.99
CA ASN A 317 -8.14 -11.47 -14.40
C ASN A 317 -9.02 -12.49 -15.15
N GLU A 318 -8.89 -12.61 -16.48
CA GLU A 318 -9.62 -13.59 -17.28
C GLU A 318 -9.26 -15.03 -16.87
N ALA A 319 -8.01 -15.27 -16.47
CA ALA A 319 -7.59 -16.57 -15.93
C ALA A 319 -8.34 -16.96 -14.63
N MET A 320 -8.98 -16.00 -13.95
CA MET A 320 -9.81 -16.25 -12.77
C MET A 320 -11.25 -16.64 -13.12
N VAL A 321 -11.68 -16.51 -14.38
CA VAL A 321 -13.03 -16.92 -14.81
C VAL A 321 -13.20 -18.42 -14.59
N GLY A 322 -14.34 -18.80 -14.01
CA GLY A 322 -14.60 -20.16 -13.60
C GLY A 322 -13.95 -20.55 -12.27
N GLN A 323 -13.20 -19.68 -11.60
CA GLN A 323 -12.71 -19.92 -10.24
C GLN A 323 -13.66 -19.34 -9.19
N SER A 324 -13.63 -19.91 -7.99
CA SER A 324 -14.34 -19.34 -6.83
C SER A 324 -13.40 -18.40 -6.09
N GLN A 325 -13.90 -17.23 -5.71
CA GLN A 325 -13.14 -16.18 -5.01
C GLN A 325 -13.85 -15.83 -3.71
N LEU A 326 -13.11 -15.79 -2.60
CA LEU A 326 -13.65 -15.31 -1.34
C LEU A 326 -13.66 -13.78 -1.31
N VAL A 327 -14.84 -13.19 -1.15
CA VAL A 327 -15.05 -11.74 -1.24
C VAL A 327 -15.49 -11.20 0.11
N LEU A 328 -14.78 -10.20 0.63
CA LEU A 328 -15.25 -9.40 1.75
C LEU A 328 -16.21 -8.34 1.20
N VAL A 329 -17.46 -8.37 1.63
CA VAL A 329 -18.50 -7.47 1.14
C VAL A 329 -18.31 -6.07 1.73
N GLU A 330 -18.32 -5.06 0.86
CA GLU A 330 -18.20 -3.64 1.24
C GLU A 330 -19.55 -2.93 1.20
N GLY A 331 -20.47 -3.39 0.35
CA GLY A 331 -21.81 -2.84 0.20
C GLY A 331 -22.28 -2.81 -1.25
N PRO A 332 -23.31 -2.02 -1.58
CA PRO A 332 -23.84 -1.90 -2.93
C PRO A 332 -22.81 -1.42 -3.95
N SER A 333 -22.91 -1.94 -5.18
CA SER A 333 -22.11 -1.48 -6.31
C SER A 333 -22.48 -0.04 -6.65
N LYS A 334 -21.49 0.82 -6.90
CA LYS A 334 -21.71 2.22 -7.30
C LYS A 334 -22.57 2.37 -8.56
N ARG A 335 -22.59 1.35 -9.43
CA ARG A 335 -23.31 1.37 -10.71
C ARG A 335 -24.70 0.73 -10.64
N SER A 336 -25.00 -0.05 -9.60
CA SER A 336 -26.28 -0.72 -9.46
C SER A 336 -26.58 -1.05 -8.00
N ALA A 337 -27.75 -0.64 -7.50
CA ALA A 337 -28.23 -1.03 -6.18
C ALA A 337 -28.65 -2.51 -6.10
N SER A 338 -28.85 -3.19 -7.24
CA SER A 338 -29.15 -4.63 -7.30
C SER A 338 -27.91 -5.52 -7.31
N GLU A 339 -26.71 -4.93 -7.29
CA GLU A 339 -25.44 -5.65 -7.20
C GLU A 339 -24.73 -5.23 -5.90
N LEU A 340 -24.07 -6.19 -5.26
CA LEU A 340 -23.09 -5.93 -4.21
C LEU A 340 -21.69 -5.90 -4.81
N CYS A 341 -20.78 -5.24 -4.09
CA CYS A 341 -19.36 -5.30 -4.38
C CYS A 341 -18.53 -5.49 -3.12
N GLY A 342 -17.35 -6.04 -3.34
CA GLY A 342 -16.37 -6.31 -2.32
C GLY A 342 -15.02 -6.58 -2.95
N ARG A 343 -14.07 -7.04 -2.14
CA ARG A 343 -12.71 -7.36 -2.61
C ARG A 343 -12.31 -8.78 -2.29
N ASN A 344 -11.59 -9.41 -3.21
CA ASN A 344 -10.99 -10.72 -2.98
C ASN A 344 -9.65 -10.61 -2.25
N ASP A 345 -8.99 -11.75 -2.05
CA ASP A 345 -7.69 -11.83 -1.41
C ASP A 345 -6.61 -10.99 -2.12
N GLY A 346 -6.62 -10.98 -3.45
CA GLY A 346 -5.72 -10.18 -4.28
C GLY A 346 -6.03 -8.68 -4.36
N ASN A 347 -6.97 -8.17 -3.54
CA ASN A 347 -7.45 -6.77 -3.54
C ASN A 347 -8.20 -6.36 -4.83
N ILE A 348 -8.65 -7.35 -5.62
CA ILE A 348 -9.40 -7.12 -6.86
C ILE A 348 -10.86 -6.98 -6.50
N LYS A 349 -11.51 -5.97 -7.08
CA LYS A 349 -12.94 -5.74 -6.89
C LYS A 349 -13.76 -6.83 -7.57
N VAL A 350 -14.68 -7.42 -6.82
CA VAL A 350 -15.64 -8.41 -7.31
C VAL A 350 -17.04 -7.85 -7.17
N ILE A 351 -17.82 -7.92 -8.24
CA ILE A 351 -19.21 -7.45 -8.29
C ILE A 351 -20.12 -8.67 -8.54
N PHE A 352 -21.21 -8.77 -7.79
CA PHE A 352 -22.14 -9.90 -7.91
C PHE A 352 -23.57 -9.46 -7.52
N PRO A 353 -24.62 -10.14 -7.99
CA PRO A 353 -26.00 -9.80 -7.66
C PRO A 353 -26.29 -9.83 -6.16
N ASP A 354 -27.08 -8.89 -5.66
CA ASP A 354 -27.70 -8.99 -4.33
C ASP A 354 -28.83 -10.03 -4.36
N ALA A 355 -28.52 -11.24 -3.91
CA ALA A 355 -29.42 -12.39 -3.96
C ALA A 355 -29.38 -13.18 -2.65
N GLU A 356 -30.45 -13.93 -2.41
CA GLU A 356 -30.49 -14.90 -1.33
C GLU A 356 -29.53 -16.07 -1.61
N ILE A 357 -28.63 -16.32 -0.68
CA ILE A 357 -27.61 -17.37 -0.76
C ILE A 357 -27.65 -18.23 0.49
N LYS A 358 -27.08 -19.44 0.38
CA LYS A 358 -26.95 -20.33 1.54
C LYS A 358 -25.92 -19.77 2.52
N ASP A 359 -26.17 -19.96 3.80
CA ASP A 359 -25.17 -19.75 4.84
C ASP A 359 -24.40 -21.05 5.12
N ALA A 360 -23.13 -21.10 4.73
CA ALA A 360 -22.27 -22.28 4.96
C ALA A 360 -21.84 -22.39 6.43
N ALA A 361 -21.86 -21.29 7.18
CA ALA A 361 -21.48 -21.24 8.59
C ALA A 361 -22.67 -21.46 9.56
N GLY A 362 -23.90 -21.61 9.05
CA GLY A 362 -25.14 -21.62 9.84
C GLY A 362 -26.21 -22.64 9.41
N CYS A 363 -27.36 -22.61 10.10
CA CYS A 363 -28.47 -23.55 9.94
C CYS A 363 -29.20 -23.42 8.59
N LYS A 364 -28.70 -23.96 7.47
CA LYS A 364 -29.41 -24.22 6.17
C LYS A 364 -30.34 -23.11 5.59
N ALA A 365 -30.39 -21.92 6.17
CA ALA A 365 -31.30 -20.85 5.81
C ALA A 365 -30.70 -20.01 4.69
N LEU A 366 -31.57 -19.43 3.88
CA LEU A 366 -31.19 -18.44 2.89
C LEU A 366 -30.99 -17.09 3.59
N VAL A 367 -29.89 -16.41 3.25
CA VAL A 367 -29.50 -15.12 3.80
C VAL A 367 -29.10 -14.17 2.67
N ARG A 368 -29.23 -12.86 2.89
CA ARG A 368 -28.62 -11.85 2.01
C ARG A 368 -27.34 -11.32 2.64
N ALA A 369 -26.29 -11.20 1.85
CA ALA A 369 -25.00 -10.73 2.32
C ALA A 369 -25.06 -9.26 2.74
N GLN A 370 -24.38 -8.93 3.84
CA GLN A 370 -24.24 -7.58 4.37
C GLN A 370 -22.78 -7.13 4.33
N PRO A 371 -22.49 -5.81 4.38
CA PRO A 371 -21.13 -5.32 4.60
C PRO A 371 -20.47 -6.03 5.78
N GLY A 372 -19.27 -6.56 5.58
CA GLY A 372 -18.53 -7.33 6.59
C GLY A 372 -18.69 -8.86 6.47
N ASP A 373 -19.65 -9.34 5.68
CA ASP A 373 -19.73 -10.77 5.37
C ASP A 373 -18.63 -11.21 4.40
N TYR A 374 -18.18 -12.46 4.55
CA TYR A 374 -17.42 -13.14 3.52
C TYR A 374 -18.35 -13.98 2.64
N VAL A 375 -18.26 -13.80 1.32
CA VAL A 375 -19.08 -14.52 0.33
C VAL A 375 -18.16 -15.21 -0.66
N LEU A 376 -18.41 -16.50 -0.91
CA LEU A 376 -17.76 -17.22 -1.99
C LEU A 376 -18.47 -16.89 -3.30
N VAL A 377 -17.75 -16.34 -4.27
CA VAL A 377 -18.29 -15.91 -5.57
C VAL A 377 -17.63 -16.69 -6.69
N LYS A 378 -18.41 -17.34 -7.54
CA LYS A 378 -17.92 -17.96 -8.78
C LYS A 378 -17.76 -16.88 -9.84
N VAL A 379 -16.54 -16.62 -10.29
CA VAL A 379 -16.26 -15.62 -11.31
C VAL A 379 -16.80 -16.10 -12.66
N THR A 380 -17.56 -15.25 -13.34
CA THR A 380 -18.17 -15.53 -14.65
C THR A 380 -17.63 -14.64 -15.77
N SER A 381 -17.07 -13.48 -15.44
CA SER A 381 -16.41 -12.60 -16.40
C SER A 381 -15.43 -11.68 -15.70
N ALA A 382 -14.49 -11.14 -16.46
CA ALA A 382 -13.47 -10.23 -15.96
C ALA A 382 -13.30 -9.00 -16.87
N SER A 383 -12.72 -7.96 -16.30
CA SER A 383 -12.13 -6.83 -17.01
C SER A 383 -10.74 -6.58 -16.45
N SER A 384 -10.02 -5.58 -16.96
CA SER A 384 -8.71 -5.19 -16.40
C SER A 384 -8.75 -4.67 -14.96
N GLN A 385 -9.93 -4.36 -14.40
CA GLN A 385 -10.04 -3.74 -13.07
C GLN A 385 -10.99 -4.47 -12.11
N THR A 386 -11.93 -5.25 -12.63
CA THR A 386 -12.99 -5.86 -11.83
C THR A 386 -13.30 -7.26 -12.32
N LEU A 387 -13.68 -8.12 -11.39
CA LEU A 387 -14.32 -9.41 -11.66
C LEU A 387 -15.84 -9.26 -11.48
N LYS A 388 -16.59 -10.08 -12.22
CA LYS A 388 -18.02 -10.28 -12.01
C LYS A 388 -18.30 -11.76 -11.80
N GLY A 389 -19.30 -12.06 -10.99
CA GLY A 389 -19.62 -13.44 -10.67
C GLY A 389 -20.99 -13.64 -10.07
N VAL A 390 -21.25 -14.89 -9.71
CA VAL A 390 -22.47 -15.34 -9.04
C VAL A 390 -22.12 -15.74 -7.61
N PRO A 391 -22.83 -15.24 -6.59
CA PRO A 391 -22.55 -15.61 -5.21
C PRO A 391 -23.04 -17.04 -4.95
N LEU A 392 -22.23 -17.83 -4.27
CA LEU A 392 -22.49 -19.24 -3.97
C LEU A 392 -23.05 -19.42 -2.56
N CYS A 393 -22.33 -18.89 -1.57
CA CYS A 393 -22.70 -18.96 -0.16
C CYS A 393 -21.98 -17.88 0.66
N ARG A 394 -22.60 -17.51 1.78
CA ARG A 394 -21.91 -16.81 2.86
C ARG A 394 -21.05 -17.81 3.63
N THR A 395 -19.85 -17.40 4.03
CA THR A 395 -18.88 -18.25 4.73
C THR A 395 -18.02 -17.40 5.68
N THR A 396 -17.02 -18.02 6.32
CA THR A 396 -15.98 -17.37 7.12
C THR A 396 -14.66 -17.30 6.34
N LEU A 397 -13.72 -16.50 6.84
CA LEU A 397 -12.37 -16.43 6.27
C LEU A 397 -11.65 -17.78 6.42
N ALA A 398 -11.75 -18.41 7.59
CA ALA A 398 -11.12 -19.68 7.91
C ALA A 398 -11.65 -20.89 7.13
N CYS A 399 -12.93 -20.90 6.72
CA CYS A 399 -13.51 -22.03 5.99
C CYS A 399 -13.18 -22.05 4.49
N SER A 400 -12.43 -21.05 4.00
CA SER A 400 -12.11 -20.93 2.57
C SER A 400 -10.93 -21.81 2.09
N THR A 401 -10.22 -22.45 3.00
CA THR A 401 -9.03 -23.28 2.73
C THR A 401 -9.30 -24.80 2.69
N ALA A 402 -10.57 -25.21 2.72
CA ALA A 402 -10.99 -26.63 2.71
C ALA A 402 -11.36 -27.12 1.29
#